data_AF-A0A2U2NBH2-F1
#
_entry.id   AF-A0A2U2NBH2-F1
#
_cell.length_a   1.000
_cell.length_b   1.000
_cell.length_c   1.000
_cell.angle_alpha   90.00
_cell.angle_beta   90.00
_cell.angle_gamma   90.00
#
_symmetry.space_group_name_H-M   'P 1'
#
loop_
_entity.id
_entity.type
_entity.pdbx_description
1 polymer ?
#
loop_
_entity_poly.entity_id
_entity_poly.type
_entity_poly.pdbx_seq_one_letter_code
_entity_poly.pdbx_strand_id
1 'polypeptide(L)'
;MPGSYGTETMQDEQRYRLSFTVGGLLAPQGHIIAALFIANDVQEDADDHGSELGERITRIRRQAIDENVLSIRTQAASTRTVSEVAKRLSTLTETELRYLASGDTPASDQQAFMWVAMCRYYALVGEFASEVLRDHYLMGMPTVTREDYDRFILAKAMWHPELEKISTATANKLRSNVFKAMTEGGLIERGSDTLRPSLLSKTVTGILESRPESFLFFPMREH
;
A
#
# COMPACT_ATOMS: atom_id res chain seq x y z
N MET A 1 2.70 -23.39 -6.33
CA MET A 1 3.00 -22.12 -7.03
C MET A 1 2.39 -21.03 -6.18
N PRO A 2 3.18 -20.16 -5.53
CA PRO A 2 2.60 -19.03 -4.81
C PRO A 2 1.97 -18.10 -5.86
N GLY A 3 0.67 -17.83 -5.73
CA GLY A 3 -0.06 -16.96 -6.64
C GLY A 3 0.68 -15.64 -6.87
N SER A 4 0.61 -15.09 -8.09
CA SER A 4 1.40 -13.92 -8.50
C SER A 4 1.07 -12.62 -7.75
N TYR A 5 0.24 -12.71 -6.71
CA TYR A 5 -0.31 -11.65 -5.89
C TYR A 5 -0.41 -12.16 -4.45
N GLY A 6 0.74 -12.31 -3.79
CA GLY A 6 0.85 -12.67 -2.38
C GLY A 6 1.67 -11.63 -1.60
N THR A 7 1.40 -11.53 -0.30
CA THR A 7 2.23 -10.77 0.66
C THR A 7 3.66 -11.27 0.60
N GLU A 8 4.64 -10.37 0.48
CA GLU A 8 6.05 -10.76 0.61
C GLU A 8 6.21 -11.39 2.00
N THR A 9 6.52 -12.69 2.03
CA THR A 9 6.65 -13.41 3.29
C THR A 9 8.10 -13.24 3.72
N MET A 10 8.27 -12.68 4.92
CA MET A 10 9.56 -12.30 5.48
C MET A 10 10.49 -13.52 5.60
N GLN A 11 11.41 -13.64 4.65
CA GLN A 11 12.62 -14.43 4.78
C GLN A 11 13.76 -13.56 4.25
N ASP A 12 14.89 -13.52 4.99
CA ASP A 12 16.13 -12.80 4.65
C ASP A 12 16.68 -13.13 3.23
N GLU A 13 16.10 -14.11 2.55
CA GLU A 13 16.47 -14.56 1.20
C GLU A 13 15.57 -14.00 0.08
N GLN A 14 14.46 -13.31 0.40
CA GLN A 14 13.58 -12.72 -0.62
C GLN A 14 14.01 -11.30 -1.00
N ARG A 15 14.24 -11.09 -2.30
CA ARG A 15 14.52 -9.77 -2.85
C ARG A 15 13.33 -8.83 -2.74
N TYR A 16 13.58 -7.56 -2.43
CA TYR A 16 12.53 -6.55 -2.39
C TYR A 16 11.87 -6.32 -3.77
N ARG A 17 10.54 -6.22 -3.79
CA ARG A 17 9.79 -5.64 -4.91
C ARG A 17 10.00 -4.13 -4.98
N LEU A 18 10.74 -3.66 -5.98
CA LEU A 18 11.00 -2.23 -6.22
C LEU A 18 10.09 -1.62 -7.29
N SER A 19 8.92 -2.24 -7.56
CA SER A 19 8.03 -1.81 -8.65
C SER A 19 7.08 -0.65 -8.29
N PHE A 20 7.17 -0.07 -7.09
CA PHE A 20 6.32 1.02 -6.59
C PHE A 20 6.65 2.39 -7.20
N THR A 21 6.75 2.44 -8.53
CA THR A 21 7.11 3.63 -9.30
C THR A 21 5.87 4.42 -9.79
N VAL A 22 4.67 3.85 -9.65
CA VAL A 22 3.41 4.42 -10.13
C VAL A 22 2.64 5.06 -8.97
N GLY A 23 2.35 6.36 -9.08
CA GLY A 23 1.51 7.07 -8.12
C GLY A 23 2.13 7.26 -6.74
N GLY A 24 1.42 7.98 -5.87
CA GLY A 24 1.69 8.00 -4.42
C GLY A 24 0.92 6.86 -3.76
N LEU A 25 -0.05 7.22 -2.93
CA LEU A 25 -0.89 6.31 -2.16
C LEU A 25 -2.03 5.69 -2.98
N LEU A 26 -2.61 6.46 -3.91
CA LEU A 26 -3.71 6.05 -4.78
C LEU A 26 -5.02 5.71 -4.04
N ALA A 27 -5.32 6.42 -2.95
CA ALA A 27 -6.52 6.17 -2.12
C ALA A 27 -7.85 6.20 -2.89
N PRO A 28 -8.16 7.25 -3.69
CA PRO A 28 -9.40 7.28 -4.45
C PRO A 28 -9.52 6.14 -5.47
N GLN A 29 -8.40 5.79 -6.14
CA GLN A 29 -8.38 4.70 -7.11
C GLN A 29 -8.53 3.34 -6.43
N GLY A 30 -7.96 3.18 -5.23
CA GLY A 30 -8.14 2.02 -4.36
C GLY A 30 -9.61 1.78 -4.04
N HIS A 31 -10.31 2.81 -3.57
CA HIS A 31 -11.74 2.75 -3.29
C HIS A 31 -12.57 2.35 -4.53
N ILE A 32 -12.34 3.01 -5.68
CA ILE A 32 -13.08 2.72 -6.92
C ILE A 32 -12.87 1.27 -7.38
N ILE A 33 -11.63 0.77 -7.37
CA ILE A 33 -11.33 -0.60 -7.82
C ILE A 33 -11.82 -1.62 -6.80
N ALA A 34 -11.77 -1.33 -5.50
CA ALA A 34 -12.36 -2.18 -4.47
C ALA A 34 -13.89 -2.29 -4.62
N ALA A 35 -14.57 -1.17 -4.92
CA ALA A 35 -16.00 -1.17 -5.21
C ALA A 35 -16.35 -2.03 -6.43
N LEU A 36 -15.58 -1.92 -7.52
CA LEU A 36 -15.72 -2.78 -8.69
C LEU A 36 -15.49 -4.26 -8.34
N PHE A 37 -14.51 -4.55 -7.46
CA PHE A 37 -14.21 -5.91 -7.02
C PHE A 37 -15.38 -6.54 -6.27
N ILE A 38 -15.99 -5.81 -5.32
CA ILE A 38 -17.12 -6.31 -4.53
C ILE A 38 -18.40 -6.39 -5.35
N ALA A 39 -18.65 -5.47 -6.29
CA ALA A 39 -19.83 -5.53 -7.15
C ALA A 39 -19.86 -6.80 -8.02
N ASN A 40 -18.71 -7.23 -8.55
CA ASN A 40 -18.61 -8.47 -9.33
C ASN A 40 -18.72 -9.73 -8.47
N ASP A 41 -18.28 -9.68 -7.20
CA ASP A 41 -18.37 -10.80 -6.25
C ASP A 41 -19.83 -11.15 -5.88
N VAL A 42 -20.71 -10.16 -5.80
CA VAL A 42 -22.14 -10.37 -5.50
C VAL A 42 -22.89 -10.99 -6.69
N GLN A 43 -22.33 -10.89 -7.90
CA GLN A 43 -22.96 -11.31 -9.15
C GLN A 43 -22.62 -12.75 -9.55
N GLU A 44 -21.60 -13.36 -8.93
CA GLU A 44 -21.20 -14.75 -9.16
C GLU A 44 -21.89 -15.65 -8.12
N ASP A 45 -22.68 -16.63 -8.59
CA ASP A 45 -23.38 -17.60 -7.72
C ASP A 45 -22.40 -18.27 -6.73
N ALA A 46 -22.86 -18.49 -5.50
CA ALA A 46 -22.09 -18.95 -4.32
C ALA A 46 -21.43 -20.36 -4.44
N ASP A 47 -21.39 -20.96 -5.62
CA ASP A 47 -20.86 -22.30 -5.88
C ASP A 47 -19.39 -22.31 -6.37
N ASP A 48 -18.79 -21.16 -6.68
CA ASP A 48 -17.38 -21.04 -7.13
C ASP A 48 -16.50 -20.25 -6.13
N HIS A 49 -16.57 -20.61 -4.85
CA HIS A 49 -15.68 -20.09 -3.80
C HIS A 49 -14.23 -20.60 -3.89
N GLY A 50 -13.85 -21.23 -5.01
CA GLY A 50 -12.54 -21.85 -5.23
C GLY A 50 -11.51 -20.97 -5.94
N SER A 51 -11.89 -19.84 -6.54
CA SER A 51 -10.91 -19.00 -7.25
C SER A 51 -10.03 -18.21 -6.26
N GLU A 52 -8.72 -18.48 -6.31
CA GLU A 52 -7.71 -17.78 -5.52
C GLU A 52 -7.87 -16.27 -5.74
N LEU A 53 -7.86 -15.45 -4.68
CA LEU A 53 -8.05 -13.99 -4.71
C LEU A 53 -7.26 -13.30 -5.85
N GLY A 54 -6.10 -13.84 -6.22
CA GLY A 54 -5.29 -13.39 -7.35
C GLY A 54 -5.93 -13.53 -8.74
N GLU A 55 -6.71 -14.57 -9.00
CA GLU A 55 -7.41 -14.76 -10.28
C GLU A 55 -8.54 -13.73 -10.45
N ARG A 56 -9.30 -13.51 -9.37
CA ARG A 56 -10.35 -12.49 -9.31
C ARG A 56 -9.80 -11.09 -9.57
N ILE A 57 -8.70 -10.74 -8.91
CA ILE A 57 -8.00 -9.47 -9.12
C ILE A 57 -7.50 -9.31 -10.56
N THR A 58 -7.07 -10.40 -11.20
CA THR A 58 -6.63 -10.37 -12.61
C THR A 58 -7.79 -10.09 -13.57
N ARG A 59 -8.96 -10.68 -13.32
CA ARG A 59 -10.19 -10.44 -14.09
C ARG A 59 -10.63 -8.98 -13.98
N ILE A 60 -10.70 -8.47 -12.75
CA ILE A 60 -11.12 -7.09 -12.45
C ILE A 60 -10.14 -6.08 -13.01
N ARG A 61 -8.84 -6.37 -13.01
CA ARG A 61 -7.83 -5.53 -13.66
C ARG A 61 -8.15 -5.33 -15.15
N ARG A 62 -8.54 -6.39 -15.86
CA ARG A 62 -8.89 -6.31 -17.28
C ARG A 62 -10.12 -5.43 -17.48
N GLN A 63 -11.19 -5.72 -16.73
CA GLN A 63 -12.43 -4.95 -16.79
C GLN A 63 -12.20 -3.47 -16.51
N ALA A 64 -11.47 -3.13 -15.43
CA ALA A 64 -11.20 -1.75 -15.04
C ALA A 64 -10.43 -0.95 -16.11
N ILE A 65 -9.58 -1.63 -16.90
CA ILE A 65 -8.84 -1.02 -18.02
C ILE A 65 -9.77 -0.82 -19.21
N ASP A 66 -10.53 -1.86 -19.59
CA ASP A 66 -11.39 -1.87 -20.78
C ASP A 66 -12.54 -0.86 -20.65
N GLU A 67 -13.13 -0.75 -19.46
CA GLU A 67 -14.20 0.20 -19.14
C GLU A 67 -13.68 1.60 -18.74
N ASN A 68 -12.35 1.78 -18.67
CA ASN A 68 -11.70 3.02 -18.22
C ASN A 68 -12.30 3.58 -16.91
N VAL A 69 -12.50 2.72 -15.91
CA VAL A 69 -13.22 3.04 -14.67
C VAL A 69 -12.58 4.20 -13.90
N LEU A 70 -11.26 4.37 -14.02
CA LEU A 70 -10.55 5.49 -13.39
C LEU A 70 -10.63 6.81 -14.17
N SER A 71 -11.27 6.83 -15.34
CA SER A 71 -11.41 8.00 -16.21
C SER A 71 -10.06 8.67 -16.56
N ILE A 72 -9.01 7.85 -16.73
CA ILE A 72 -7.65 8.35 -17.01
C ILE A 72 -7.49 8.57 -18.51
N ARG A 73 -6.94 9.73 -18.89
CA ARG A 73 -6.86 10.20 -20.29
C ARG A 73 -6.14 9.26 -21.24
N THR A 74 -5.12 8.53 -20.78
CA THR A 74 -4.34 7.64 -21.64
C THR A 74 -4.40 6.20 -21.15
N GLN A 75 -4.61 5.27 -22.09
CA GLN A 75 -4.68 3.84 -21.79
C GLN A 75 -3.43 3.36 -21.05
N ALA A 76 -2.24 3.77 -21.48
CA ALA A 76 -0.98 3.41 -20.82
C ALA A 76 -0.85 3.93 -19.37
N ALA A 77 -1.46 5.07 -19.02
CA ALA A 77 -1.49 5.54 -17.64
C ALA A 77 -2.58 4.82 -16.83
N SER A 78 -3.73 4.53 -17.46
CA SER A 78 -4.81 3.73 -16.86
C SER A 78 -4.32 2.34 -16.49
N THR A 79 -3.75 1.60 -17.46
CA THR A 79 -3.18 0.26 -17.25
C THR A 79 -2.17 0.21 -16.11
N ARG A 80 -1.25 1.18 -16.04
CA ARG A 80 -0.26 1.26 -14.96
C ARG A 80 -0.90 1.52 -13.60
N THR A 81 -1.87 2.43 -13.54
CA THR A 81 -2.54 2.79 -12.28
C THR A 81 -3.41 1.64 -11.78
N VAL A 82 -4.24 1.05 -12.65
CA VAL A 82 -5.08 -0.11 -12.31
C VAL A 82 -4.21 -1.28 -11.86
N SER A 83 -3.12 -1.58 -12.57
CA SER A 83 -2.23 -2.69 -12.21
C SER A 83 -1.56 -2.47 -10.84
N GLU A 84 -1.18 -1.23 -10.52
CA GLU A 84 -0.59 -0.89 -9.23
C GLU A 84 -1.60 -1.00 -8.09
N VAL A 85 -2.82 -0.50 -8.29
CA VAL A 85 -3.88 -0.60 -7.28
C VAL A 85 -4.28 -2.05 -7.06
N ALA A 86 -4.48 -2.83 -8.12
CA ALA A 86 -4.82 -4.25 -8.05
C ALA A 86 -3.79 -5.05 -7.22
N LYS A 87 -2.48 -4.76 -7.42
CA LYS A 87 -1.41 -5.34 -6.62
C LYS A 87 -1.56 -5.04 -5.13
N ARG A 88 -1.76 -3.78 -4.76
CA ARG A 88 -1.90 -3.38 -3.35
C ARG A 88 -3.13 -4.02 -2.71
N LEU A 89 -4.28 -3.94 -3.39
CA LEU A 89 -5.54 -4.51 -2.93
C LEU A 89 -5.46 -6.03 -2.71
N SER A 90 -4.60 -6.76 -3.44
CA SER A 90 -4.40 -8.19 -3.23
C SER A 90 -3.86 -8.60 -1.85
N THR A 91 -3.34 -7.63 -1.08
CA THR A 91 -2.82 -7.88 0.28
C THR A 91 -3.85 -7.60 1.37
N LEU A 92 -5.02 -7.08 0.98
CA LEU A 92 -6.13 -6.83 1.89
C LEU A 92 -6.99 -8.09 2.01
N THR A 93 -7.49 -8.35 3.21
CA THR A 93 -8.50 -9.36 3.49
C THR A 93 -9.83 -8.96 2.88
N GLU A 94 -10.75 -9.91 2.75
CA GLU A 94 -12.09 -9.64 2.23
C GLU A 94 -12.85 -8.59 3.08
N THR A 95 -12.72 -8.65 4.41
CA THR A 95 -13.32 -7.66 5.32
C THR A 95 -12.77 -6.25 5.07
N GLU A 96 -11.45 -6.13 4.91
CA GLU A 96 -10.78 -4.86 4.59
C GLU A 96 -11.23 -4.33 3.23
N LEU A 97 -11.33 -5.19 2.21
CA LEU A 97 -11.80 -4.83 0.86
C LEU A 97 -13.27 -4.39 0.86
N ARG A 98 -14.15 -5.13 1.55
CA ARG A 98 -15.58 -4.79 1.67
C ARG A 98 -15.78 -3.45 2.35
N TYR A 99 -15.03 -3.18 3.42
CA TYR A 99 -15.08 -1.88 4.07
C TYR A 99 -14.58 -0.79 3.13
N LEU A 100 -13.38 -0.95 2.54
CA LEU A 100 -12.82 0.03 1.59
C LEU A 100 -13.74 0.31 0.40
N ALA A 101 -14.49 -0.68 -0.08
CA ALA A 101 -15.43 -0.57 -1.18
C ALA A 101 -16.72 0.21 -0.84
N SER A 102 -17.06 0.35 0.44
CA SER A 102 -18.30 1.00 0.86
C SER A 102 -18.31 2.49 0.50
N GLY A 103 -19.41 2.97 -0.09
CA GLY A 103 -19.59 4.37 -0.46
C GLY A 103 -19.54 5.35 0.71
N ASP A 104 -19.77 4.85 1.93
CA ASP A 104 -19.74 5.65 3.17
C ASP A 104 -18.34 5.69 3.82
N THR A 105 -17.33 5.07 3.21
CA THR A 105 -15.98 5.00 3.80
C THR A 105 -15.32 6.37 3.80
N PRO A 106 -14.95 6.92 4.98
CA PRO A 106 -14.27 8.21 5.06
C PRO A 106 -12.94 8.22 4.29
N ALA A 107 -12.58 9.36 3.72
CA ALA A 107 -11.33 9.50 2.96
C ALA A 107 -10.08 9.15 3.78
N SER A 108 -10.07 9.47 5.08
CA SER A 108 -9.00 9.09 6.02
C SER A 108 -8.83 7.58 6.14
N ASP A 109 -9.94 6.85 6.11
CA ASP A 109 -9.95 5.41 6.29
C ASP A 109 -9.53 4.72 4.99
N GLN A 110 -9.96 5.26 3.84
CA GLN A 110 -9.43 4.85 2.52
C GLN A 110 -7.92 5.03 2.43
N GLN A 111 -7.40 6.17 2.93
CA GLN A 111 -5.96 6.45 3.00
C GLN A 111 -5.24 5.45 3.91
N ALA A 112 -5.78 5.16 5.09
CA ALA A 112 -5.20 4.19 6.01
C ALA A 112 -5.11 2.79 5.39
N PHE A 113 -6.18 2.29 4.77
CA PHE A 113 -6.16 0.97 4.11
C PHE A 113 -5.19 0.92 2.93
N MET A 114 -5.11 1.98 2.12
CA MET A 114 -4.16 2.01 1.02
C MET A 114 -2.71 2.14 1.47
N TRP A 115 -2.46 2.72 2.65
CA TRP A 115 -1.13 2.74 3.26
C TRP A 115 -0.74 1.34 3.75
N VAL A 116 -1.66 0.68 4.47
CA VAL A 116 -1.49 -0.72 4.89
C VAL A 116 -1.24 -1.63 3.69
N ALA A 117 -2.04 -1.50 2.63
CA ALA A 117 -1.89 -2.29 1.42
C ALA A 117 -0.54 -2.07 0.72
N MET A 118 -0.05 -0.82 0.72
CA MET A 118 1.28 -0.51 0.18
C MET A 118 2.40 -1.13 1.03
N CYS A 119 2.32 -1.03 2.35
CA CYS A 119 3.30 -1.59 3.28
C CYS A 119 3.34 -3.13 3.23
N ARG A 120 2.17 -3.78 3.12
CA ARG A 120 2.07 -5.24 3.01
C ARG A 120 2.53 -5.78 1.65
N TYR A 121 2.33 -5.02 0.57
CA TYR A 121 2.73 -5.46 -0.77
C TYR A 121 4.21 -5.20 -1.08
N TYR A 122 4.79 -4.16 -0.48
CA TYR A 122 6.19 -3.78 -0.63
C TYR A 122 6.90 -3.81 0.73
N ALA A 123 7.61 -4.91 1.02
CA ALA A 123 8.27 -5.11 2.30
C ALA A 123 9.22 -3.97 2.67
N LEU A 124 9.96 -3.42 1.68
CA LEU A 124 10.83 -2.26 1.90
C LEU A 124 10.08 -1.04 2.46
N VAL A 125 8.84 -0.82 2.02
CA VAL A 125 8.00 0.28 2.51
C VAL A 125 7.45 -0.04 3.90
N GLY A 126 7.02 -1.28 4.13
CA GLY A 126 6.56 -1.74 5.45
C GLY A 126 7.64 -1.64 6.51
N GLU A 127 8.87 -2.06 6.19
CA GLU A 127 10.03 -1.96 7.08
C GLU A 127 10.43 -0.50 7.33
N PHE A 128 10.42 0.35 6.31
CA PHE A 128 10.64 1.79 6.52
C PHE A 128 9.57 2.40 7.43
N ALA A 129 8.31 1.96 7.29
CA ALA A 129 7.22 2.41 8.12
C ALA A 129 7.39 1.98 9.59
N SER A 130 7.83 0.74 9.84
CA SER A 130 8.02 0.25 11.21
C SER A 130 9.33 0.72 11.87
N GLU A 131 10.45 0.69 11.14
CA GLU A 131 11.80 0.93 11.69
C GLU A 131 12.22 2.41 11.68
N VAL A 132 11.57 3.24 10.88
CA VAL A 132 11.92 4.67 10.78
C VAL A 132 10.73 5.54 11.13
N LEU A 133 9.62 5.41 10.40
CA LEU A 133 8.47 6.29 10.58
C LEU A 133 7.87 6.17 11.99
N ARG A 134 7.56 4.94 12.43
CA ARG A 134 7.03 4.69 13.76
C ARG A 134 8.07 4.93 14.85
N ASP A 135 9.30 4.47 14.68
CA ASP A 135 10.36 4.66 15.67
C ASP A 135 10.67 6.15 15.93
N HIS A 136 10.76 6.97 14.87
CA HIS A 136 10.91 8.41 15.03
C HIS A 136 9.76 9.02 15.85
N TYR A 137 8.53 8.60 15.57
CA TYR A 137 7.37 9.05 16.34
C TYR A 137 7.46 8.63 17.82
N LEU A 138 7.85 7.39 18.10
CA LEU A 138 8.00 6.88 19.47
C LEU A 138 9.12 7.59 20.23
N MET A 139 10.22 7.93 19.55
CA MET A 139 11.34 8.69 20.10
C MET A 139 11.05 10.19 20.23
N GLY A 140 9.90 10.67 19.77
CA GLY A 140 9.54 12.09 19.80
C GLY A 140 10.33 12.95 18.82
N MET A 141 10.87 12.35 17.76
CA MET A 141 11.51 13.07 16.67
C MET A 141 10.46 13.87 15.90
N PRO A 142 10.73 15.13 15.52
CA PRO A 142 9.72 15.99 14.91
C PRO A 142 9.43 15.63 13.45
N THR A 143 10.37 15.01 12.75
CA THR A 143 10.33 14.80 11.30
C THR A 143 10.86 13.42 10.92
N VAL A 144 10.50 12.97 9.71
CA VAL A 144 11.15 11.87 9.01
C VAL A 144 11.65 12.43 7.69
N THR A 145 12.96 12.51 7.53
CA THR A 145 13.58 13.19 6.42
C THR A 145 13.98 12.24 5.31
N ARG A 146 14.22 12.82 4.14
CA ARG A 146 14.79 12.11 3.00
C ARG A 146 16.14 11.45 3.30
N GLU A 147 16.94 12.04 4.18
CA GLU A 147 18.22 11.47 4.60
C GLU A 147 18.03 10.22 5.46
N ASP A 148 16.98 10.19 6.30
CA ASP A 148 16.64 9.00 7.09
C ASP A 148 16.28 7.82 6.19
N TYR A 149 15.55 8.07 5.10
CA TYR A 149 15.32 7.06 4.06
C TYR A 149 16.61 6.60 3.39
N ASP A 150 17.51 7.52 3.03
CA ASP A 150 18.77 7.16 2.37
C ASP A 150 19.65 6.31 3.31
N ARG A 151 19.70 6.63 4.62
CA ARG A 151 20.38 5.82 5.65
C ARG A 151 19.73 4.44 5.82
N PHE A 152 18.41 4.37 5.84
CA PHE A 152 17.67 3.11 5.88
C PHE A 152 18.02 2.20 4.68
N ILE A 153 18.01 2.75 3.46
CA ILE A 153 18.38 1.99 2.26
C ILE A 153 19.83 1.50 2.32
N LEU A 154 20.77 2.33 2.78
CA LEU A 154 22.17 1.93 2.95
C LEU A 154 22.31 0.77 3.94
N ALA A 155 21.56 0.79 5.05
CA ALA A 155 21.56 -0.30 6.02
C ALA A 155 21.00 -1.61 5.42
N LYS A 156 19.87 -1.54 4.70
CA LYS A 156 19.26 -2.72 4.05
C LYS A 156 20.13 -3.27 2.90
N ALA A 157 20.83 -2.41 2.17
CA ALA A 157 21.69 -2.82 1.06
C ALA A 157 22.82 -3.80 1.46
N MET A 158 23.22 -3.82 2.75
CA MET A 158 24.20 -4.78 3.28
C MET A 158 23.77 -6.25 3.10
N TRP A 159 22.47 -6.51 3.11
CA TRP A 159 21.89 -7.85 3.00
C TRP A 159 21.02 -8.02 1.74
N HIS A 160 20.65 -6.91 1.09
CA HIS A 160 19.80 -6.88 -0.10
C HIS A 160 20.53 -6.27 -1.32
N PRO A 161 21.32 -7.07 -2.07
CA PRO A 161 22.19 -6.57 -3.14
C PRO A 161 21.44 -5.96 -4.33
N GLU A 162 20.14 -6.21 -4.47
CA GLU A 162 19.30 -5.51 -5.44
C GLU A 162 19.20 -4.00 -5.16
N LEU A 163 19.32 -3.56 -3.91
CA LEU A 163 19.29 -2.16 -3.53
C LEU A 163 20.57 -1.41 -3.96
N GLU A 164 21.71 -2.10 -4.04
CA GLU A 164 22.95 -1.52 -4.58
C GLU A 164 22.91 -1.37 -6.11
N LYS A 165 22.10 -2.20 -6.78
CA LYS A 165 22.05 -2.30 -8.24
C LYS A 165 21.08 -1.32 -8.89
N ILE A 166 20.25 -0.61 -8.11
CA ILE A 166 19.32 0.36 -8.67
C ILE A 166 20.05 1.62 -9.13
N SER A 167 19.60 2.19 -10.25
CA SER A 167 20.11 3.49 -10.71
C SER A 167 19.72 4.61 -9.73
N THR A 168 20.49 5.70 -9.71
CA THR A 168 20.16 6.91 -8.94
C THR A 168 18.78 7.46 -9.29
N ALA A 169 18.38 7.39 -10.57
CA ALA A 169 17.06 7.81 -11.02
C ALA A 169 15.94 6.95 -10.39
N THR A 170 16.15 5.63 -10.33
CA THR A 170 15.23 4.69 -9.68
C THR A 170 15.16 4.96 -8.18
N ALA A 171 16.31 5.06 -7.50
CA ALA A 171 16.35 5.34 -6.06
C ALA A 171 15.59 6.63 -5.70
N ASN A 172 15.84 7.71 -6.45
CA ASN A 172 15.12 8.98 -6.28
C ASN A 172 13.61 8.84 -6.52
N LYS A 173 13.22 8.02 -7.50
CA LYS A 173 11.81 7.78 -7.80
C LYS A 173 11.11 6.99 -6.69
N LEU A 174 11.74 5.95 -6.16
CA LEU A 174 11.22 5.16 -5.04
C LEU A 174 11.03 6.04 -3.79
N ARG A 175 12.07 6.77 -3.40
CA ARG A 175 12.02 7.73 -2.29
C ARG A 175 10.93 8.77 -2.48
N SER A 176 10.85 9.38 -3.67
CA SER A 176 9.80 10.36 -3.98
C SER A 176 8.39 9.78 -3.81
N ASN A 177 8.17 8.54 -4.23
CA ASN A 177 6.86 7.90 -4.12
C ASN A 177 6.51 7.51 -2.68
N VAL A 178 7.47 7.05 -1.87
CA VAL A 178 7.24 6.76 -0.44
C VAL A 178 6.84 8.04 0.31
N PHE A 179 7.60 9.13 0.15
CA PHE A 179 7.27 10.41 0.79
C PHE A 179 5.93 10.99 0.32
N LYS A 180 5.64 10.84 -0.98
CA LYS A 180 4.34 11.24 -1.54
C LYS A 180 3.21 10.41 -0.91
N ALA A 181 3.39 9.11 -0.76
CA ALA A 181 2.40 8.24 -0.13
C ALA A 181 2.18 8.57 1.35
N MET A 182 3.24 8.82 2.11
CA MET A 182 3.14 9.28 3.51
C MET A 182 2.41 10.62 3.64
N THR A 183 2.69 11.56 2.73
CA THR A 183 1.99 12.87 2.69
C THR A 183 0.51 12.69 2.35
N GLU A 184 0.19 11.85 1.35
CA GLU A 184 -1.19 11.56 0.94
C GLU A 184 -1.96 10.75 1.99
N GLY A 185 -1.25 9.96 2.81
CA GLY A 185 -1.78 9.20 3.94
C GLY A 185 -1.91 10.01 5.23
N GLY A 186 -1.53 11.29 5.23
CA GLY A 186 -1.59 12.15 6.40
C GLY A 186 -0.59 11.81 7.52
N LEU A 187 0.44 11.00 7.21
CA LEU A 187 1.46 10.55 8.18
C LEU A 187 2.55 11.58 8.40
N ILE A 188 2.79 12.42 7.38
CA ILE A 188 3.68 13.57 7.44
C ILE A 188 3.01 14.80 6.83
N GLU A 189 3.44 15.98 7.27
CA GLU A 189 3.01 17.24 6.69
C GLU A 189 3.70 17.53 5.35
N ARG A 190 2.92 18.01 4.39
CA ARG A 190 3.44 18.42 3.07
C ARG A 190 4.44 19.57 3.22
N GLY A 191 5.68 19.33 2.81
CA GLY A 191 6.72 20.36 2.66
C GLY A 191 7.67 20.47 3.85
N SER A 192 7.19 20.24 5.07
CA SER A 192 8.02 20.21 6.29
C SER A 192 8.47 18.80 6.67
N ASP A 193 7.83 17.76 6.12
CA ASP A 193 8.03 16.35 6.50
C ASP A 193 7.85 16.10 8.02
N THR A 194 7.10 16.98 8.70
CA THR A 194 6.74 16.87 10.12
C THR A 194 5.85 15.67 10.34
N LEU A 195 6.21 14.82 11.30
CA LEU A 195 5.43 13.66 11.69
C LEU A 195 4.05 14.05 12.22
N ARG A 196 3.03 13.31 11.83
CA ARG A 196 1.66 13.46 12.32
C ARG A 196 1.20 12.15 12.96
N PRO A 197 0.68 12.17 14.19
CA PRO A 197 0.13 10.97 14.81
C PRO A 197 -1.04 10.44 13.98
N SER A 198 -1.08 9.12 13.79
CA SER A 198 -2.21 8.49 13.11
C SER A 198 -3.42 8.39 14.04
N LEU A 199 -4.57 8.89 13.57
CA LEU A 199 -5.84 8.80 14.26
C LEU A 199 -6.77 7.87 13.48
N LEU A 200 -6.62 6.56 13.70
CA LEU A 200 -7.47 5.57 13.05
C LEU A 200 -8.88 5.61 13.64
N SER A 201 -9.90 5.46 12.79
CA SER A 201 -11.27 5.33 13.26
C SER A 201 -11.45 4.02 14.03
N LYS A 202 -12.42 3.96 14.97
CA LYS A 202 -12.71 2.72 15.72
C LYS A 202 -12.98 1.54 14.81
N THR A 203 -13.63 1.80 13.67
CA THR A 203 -13.94 0.78 12.67
C THR A 203 -12.68 0.26 12.00
N VAL A 204 -11.77 1.15 11.57
CA VAL A 204 -10.48 0.75 11.00
C VAL A 204 -9.66 -0.04 12.02
N THR A 205 -9.56 0.43 13.26
CA THR A 205 -8.87 -0.30 14.34
C THR A 205 -9.44 -1.71 14.50
N GLY A 206 -10.76 -1.85 14.66
CA GLY A 206 -11.38 -3.16 14.85
C GLY A 206 -11.20 -4.11 13.66
N ILE A 207 -11.16 -3.59 12.42
CA ILE A 207 -10.86 -4.41 11.23
C ILE A 207 -9.40 -4.87 11.25
N LEU A 208 -8.47 -3.97 11.57
CA LEU A 208 -7.03 -4.25 11.58
C LEU A 208 -6.58 -5.15 12.75
N GLU A 209 -7.38 -5.32 13.80
CA GLU A 209 -7.11 -6.27 14.89
C GLU A 209 -6.97 -7.72 14.42
N SER A 210 -7.57 -8.07 13.28
CA SER A 210 -7.36 -9.39 12.64
C SER A 210 -5.91 -9.63 12.20
N ARG A 211 -5.14 -8.54 12.01
CA ARG A 211 -3.76 -8.50 11.53
C ARG A 211 -3.01 -7.34 12.22
N PRO A 212 -2.72 -7.46 13.52
CA PRO A 212 -2.23 -6.37 14.34
C PRO A 212 -0.85 -5.85 13.93
N GLU A 213 -0.09 -6.61 13.13
CA GLU A 213 1.17 -6.15 12.54
C GLU A 213 1.00 -4.86 11.71
N SER A 214 -0.20 -4.62 11.18
CA SER A 214 -0.51 -3.40 10.43
C SER A 214 -0.41 -2.12 11.26
N PHE A 215 -0.59 -2.18 12.58
CA PHE A 215 -0.44 -1.02 13.44
C PHE A 215 1.02 -0.52 13.48
N LEU A 216 2.00 -1.39 13.18
CA LEU A 216 3.41 -1.02 13.13
C LEU A 216 3.73 -0.07 11.98
N PHE A 217 2.87 0.02 10.96
CA PHE A 217 3.06 0.92 9.82
C PHE A 217 2.69 2.37 10.13
N PHE A 218 2.10 2.65 11.29
CA PHE A 218 1.60 3.97 11.63
C PHE A 218 2.42 4.65 12.73
N PRO A 219 2.63 5.98 12.67
CA PRO A 219 3.15 6.78 13.76
C PRO A 219 2.11 6.88 14.88
N MET A 220 1.99 5.82 15.67
CA MET A 220 1.10 5.73 16.83
C MET A 220 1.73 4.87 17.92
N ARG A 221 1.35 5.15 19.17
CA ARG A 221 1.68 4.27 20.30
C ARG A 221 0.77 3.05 20.24
N GLU A 222 1.25 1.92 20.77
CA GLU A 222 0.51 0.66 20.77
C GLU A 222 -0.91 0.84 21.30
N HIS A 223 -1.82 0.07 20.67
CA HIS A 223 -3.26 0.19 20.82
C HIS A 223 -3.77 -0.51 22.07
#